data_AF-A0A8T7K0K7-F1
#
_entry.id   AF-A0A8T7K0K7-F1
#
_cell.length_a   1.000
_cell.length_b   1.000
_cell.length_c   1.000
_cell.angle_alpha   90.00
_cell.angle_beta   90.00
_cell.angle_gamma   90.00
#
_symmetry.space_group_name_H-M   'P 1'
#
loop_
_entity.id
_entity.type
_entity.pdbx_description
1 polymer ?
#
loop_
_entity_poly.entity_id
_entity_poly.type
_entity_poly.pdbx_seq_one_letter_code
_entity_poly.pdbx_strand_id
1 'polypeptide(L)' 'MQLLKNDMLRQGLNIFFFILTVVINTISQTLPFNNQTNAEIANRYPIFFLPANFTFSIWGVIYLGLLAFTVYQALP' A
#
# COMPACT_ATOMS: atom_id res chain seq x y z
N MET A 1 -25.09 -12.98 18.20
CA MET A 1 -24.47 -13.74 17.08
C MET A 1 -24.25 -12.89 15.83
N GLN A 2 -25.22 -12.04 15.42
CA GLN A 2 -25.11 -11.23 14.19
C GLN A 2 -24.03 -10.14 14.25
N LEU A 3 -23.81 -9.52 15.42
CA LEU A 3 -22.78 -8.50 15.65
C LEU A 3 -21.36 -9.06 15.44
N LEU A 4 -21.03 -10.18 16.08
CA LEU A 4 -19.74 -10.88 15.92
C LEU A 4 -19.43 -11.26 14.46
N LYS A 5 -20.47 -11.62 13.69
CA LYS A 5 -20.32 -11.99 12.27
C LYS A 5 -19.94 -10.79 11.40
N ASN A 6 -20.46 -9.61 11.72
CA ASN A 6 -20.09 -8.37 11.06
C ASN A 6 -18.66 -7.95 11.41
N ASP A 7 -18.21 -8.19 12.64
CA ASP A 7 -16.86 -7.89 13.06
C ASP A 7 -15.83 -8.79 12.36
N MET A 8 -16.10 -10.10 12.25
CA MET A 8 -15.24 -11.02 11.49
C MET A 8 -15.15 -10.65 10.00
N LEU A 9 -16.26 -10.22 9.39
CA LEU A 9 -16.25 -9.76 8.00
C LEU A 9 -15.37 -8.52 7.84
N ARG A 10 -15.51 -7.53 8.73
CA ARG A 10 -14.71 -6.31 8.70
C ARG A 10 -13.23 -6.61 8.87
N GLN A 11 -12.86 -7.44 9.84
CA GLN A 11 -11.47 -7.87 10.07
C GLN A 11 -10.88 -8.59 8.86
N GLY A 12 -11.62 -9.56 8.31
CA GLY A 12 -11.20 -10.29 7.11
C GLY A 12 -10.99 -9.38 5.90
N LEU A 13 -11.90 -8.44 5.66
CA LEU A 13 -11.75 -7.45 4.59
C LEU A 13 -10.55 -6.54 4.82
N ASN A 14 -10.32 -6.08 6.05
CA ASN A 14 -9.22 -5.18 6.38
C ASN A 14 -7.85 -5.84 6.12
N ILE A 15 -7.71 -7.11 6.53
CA ILE A 15 -6.50 -7.91 6.26
C ILE A 15 -6.33 -8.13 4.75
N PHE A 16 -7.39 -8.52 4.06
CA PHE A 16 -7.35 -8.76 2.62
C PHE A 16 -6.93 -7.51 1.85
N PHE A 17 -7.55 -6.37 2.11
CA PHE A 17 -7.23 -5.11 1.43
C PHE A 17 -5.83 -4.61 1.79
N PHE A 18 -5.36 -4.77 3.03
CA PHE A 18 -3.98 -4.45 3.39
C PHE A 18 -2.97 -5.25 2.55
N ILE A 19 -3.15 -6.58 2.47
CA ILE A 19 -2.29 -7.45 1.66
C ILE A 19 -2.37 -7.04 0.18
N LEU A 20 -3.59 -6.82 -0.33
CA LEU A 20 -3.80 -6.43 -1.71
C LEU A 20 -3.10 -5.11 -2.05
N THR A 21 -3.17 -4.10 -1.16
CA THR A 21 -2.49 -2.83 -1.33
C THR A 21 -0.98 -3.00 -1.41
N VAL A 22 -0.38 -3.76 -0.48
CA VAL A 22 1.06 -4.01 -0.47
C VAL A 22 1.51 -4.75 -1.74
N VAL A 23 0.76 -5.77 -2.15
CA VAL A 23 1.04 -6.55 -3.36
C VAL A 23 0.96 -5.69 -4.61
N ILE A 24 -0.15 -4.97 -4.83
CA ILE A 24 -0.34 -4.14 -6.02
C ILE A 24 0.73 -3.04 -6.09
N ASN A 25 1.02 -2.38 -4.97
CA ASN A 25 2.03 -1.33 -4.96
C ASN A 25 3.44 -1.88 -5.21
N THR A 26 3.76 -3.06 -4.67
CA THR A 26 5.03 -3.75 -4.96
C THR A 26 5.12 -4.10 -6.45
N ILE A 27 4.07 -4.70 -7.02
CA ILE A 27 4.01 -5.02 -8.45
C ILE A 27 4.18 -3.76 -9.29
N SER A 28 3.53 -2.65 -8.94
CA SER A 28 3.68 -1.38 -9.67
C SER A 28 5.12 -0.84 -9.68
N GLN A 29 5.96 -1.22 -8.71
CA GLN A 29 7.34 -0.80 -8.63
C GLN A 29 8.31 -1.80 -9.24
N THR A 30 8.05 -3.11 -9.12
CA THR A 30 8.94 -4.19 -9.58
C THR A 30 8.59 -4.75 -10.95
N LEU A 31 7.31 -4.73 -11.31
CA LEU A 31 6.77 -5.12 -12.60
C LEU A 31 6.34 -3.84 -13.32
N PRO A 32 7.24 -3.19 -14.08
CA PRO A 32 6.91 -1.95 -14.74
C PRO A 32 5.80 -2.19 -15.77
N PHE A 33 4.58 -1.82 -15.42
CA PHE A 33 3.47 -1.77 -16.37
C PHE A 33 3.89 -0.85 -17.51
N ASN A 34 3.96 -1.36 -18.74
CA ASN A 34 4.49 -0.64 -19.91
C ASN A 34 6.03 -0.43 -19.92
N ASN A 35 6.80 -1.35 -19.32
CA ASN A 35 8.27 -1.35 -19.30
C ASN A 35 8.91 -0.09 -18.71
N GLN A 36 8.16 0.71 -17.96
CA GLN A 36 8.66 1.83 -17.19
C GLN A 36 8.13 1.81 -15.76
N THR A 37 8.99 2.16 -14.82
CA THR A 37 8.67 2.38 -13.41
C THR A 37 8.09 3.78 -13.20
N ASN A 38 7.39 3.96 -12.07
CA ASN A 38 6.86 5.28 -11.69
C ASN A 38 7.96 6.34 -11.58
N ALA A 39 9.16 5.95 -11.13
CA ALA A 39 10.31 6.84 -11.04
C ALA A 39 10.81 7.24 -12.44
N GLU A 40 10.87 6.32 -13.41
CA GLU A 40 11.28 6.63 -14.79
C GLU A 40 10.27 7.55 -15.49
N ILE A 41 8.97 7.32 -15.28
CA ILE A 41 7.91 8.19 -15.81
C ILE A 41 8.01 9.58 -15.19
N ALA A 42 8.22 9.67 -13.88
CA ALA A 42 8.41 10.92 -13.17
C ALA A 42 9.64 11.69 -13.70
N ASN A 43 10.78 11.02 -13.85
CA ASN A 43 12.02 11.62 -14.31
C ASN A 43 12.06 11.95 -15.82
N ARG A 44 10.99 11.63 -16.58
CA ARG A 44 10.90 11.92 -18.02
C ARG A 44 10.97 13.42 -18.33
N TYR A 45 10.44 14.25 -17.43
CA TYR A 45 10.43 15.69 -17.60
C TYR A 45 11.13 16.36 -16.42
N PRO A 46 11.97 17.38 -16.65
CA PRO A 46 12.60 18.13 -15.58
C PRO A 46 11.55 19.04 -14.93
N ILE A 47 10.86 18.50 -13.92
CA ILE A 47 9.86 19.23 -13.14
C ILE A 47 10.52 19.62 -11.82
N PHE A 48 10.54 20.92 -11.49
CA PHE A 48 11.16 21.43 -10.25
C PHE A 48 10.56 20.87 -8.96
N PHE A 49 9.34 20.35 -9.04
CA PHE A 49 8.60 19.77 -7.92
C PHE A 49 8.58 18.25 -7.96
N LEU A 50 9.42 17.62 -8.80
CA LEU A 50 9.52 16.18 -8.80
C LEU A 50 10.13 15.71 -7.47
N PRO A 51 9.45 14.84 -6.72
CA PRO A 51 10.04 14.27 -5.53
C PRO A 51 11.25 13.42 -5.93
N ALA A 52 12.33 13.54 -5.15
CA ALA A 52 13.50 12.67 -5.33
C ALA A 52 13.12 11.19 -5.17
N ASN A 53 13.90 10.29 -5.78
CA ASN A 53 13.60 8.85 -5.79
C ASN A 53 13.44 8.26 -4.37
N PHE A 54 14.14 8.79 -3.37
CA PHE A 54 14.00 8.33 -1.99
C PHE A 54 12.62 8.64 -1.39
N THR A 55 11.86 9.61 -1.92
CA THR A 55 10.53 9.96 -1.44
C THR A 55 9.56 8.77 -1.55
N PHE A 56 9.78 7.86 -2.49
CA PHE A 56 9.00 6.62 -2.59
C PHE A 56 9.23 5.67 -1.38
N SER A 57 10.26 5.87 -0.56
CA SER A 57 10.44 5.09 0.68
C SER A 57 9.32 5.32 1.72
N ILE A 58 8.52 6.39 1.58
CA ILE A 58 7.38 6.67 2.46
C ILE A 58 6.37 5.51 2.51
N TRP A 59 6.27 4.71 1.45
CA TRP A 59 5.42 3.53 1.40
C TRP A 59 5.72 2.56 2.54
N GLY A 60 6.99 2.41 2.95
CA GLY A 60 7.35 1.57 4.09
C GLY A 60 6.72 2.04 5.40
N VAL A 61 6.75 3.35 5.66
CA VAL A 61 6.12 3.95 6.85
C VAL A 61 4.60 3.79 6.80
N ILE A 62 3.99 3.99 5.63
CA ILE A 62 2.55 3.77 5.42
C ILE A 62 2.18 2.31 5.69
N TYR A 63 2.97 1.35 5.21
CA TYR A 63 2.71 -0.08 5.44
C TYR A 63 2.86 -0.46 6.90
N LEU A 64 3.82 0.12 7.63
CA LEU A 64 3.94 -0.10 9.07
C LEU A 64 2.71 0.44 9.81
N GLY A 65 2.24 1.64 9.47
CA GLY A 65 1.03 2.21 10.06
C GLY A 65 -0.23 1.39 9.75
N LEU A 66 -0.39 0.96 8.49
CA LEU A 66 -1.50 0.10 8.07
C LEU A 66 -1.43 -1.27 8.75
N LEU A 67 -0.25 -1.87 8.86
CA LEU A 67 -0.06 -3.13 9.57
C LEU A 67 -0.46 -3.00 11.04
N ALA A 68 0.00 -1.94 11.72
CA ALA A 68 -0.37 -1.68 13.11
C ALA A 68 -1.88 -1.52 13.26
N PHE A 69 -2.54 -0.79 12.36
CA PHE A 69 -3.99 -0.64 12.34
C PHE A 69 -4.73 -1.96 12.08
N THR A 70 -4.29 -2.74 11.08
CA THR A 70 -4.88 -4.04 10.73
C THR A 70 -4.75 -5.02 11.90
N VAL A 71 -3.58 -5.07 12.55
CA VAL A 71 -3.37 -5.90 13.76
C VAL A 71 -4.27 -5.44 14.89
N TYR A 72 -4.29 -4.13 15.18
CA TYR A 72 -5.12 -3.57 16.24
C TYR A 72 -6.61 -3.87 16.04
N GLN A 73 -7.11 -3.72 14.81
CA GLN A 73 -8.51 -3.96 14.49
C GLN A 73 -8.88 -5.46 14.48
N ALA A 74 -7.90 -6.36 14.33
CA ALA A 74 -8.08 -7.81 14.38
C ALA A 74 -8.07 -8.40 15.80
N LEU A 75 -7.74 -7.60 16.82
CA LEU A 75 -7.83 -8.01 18.22
C LEU A 75 -9.30 -8.15 18.67
N PRO A 76 -9.59 -9.06 19.63
CA PRO A 76 -10.94 -9.29 20.15
C PRO A 76 -11.50 -8.14 20.99
#